data_AF-A0A7C5U590-F1
#
_entry.id   AF-A0A7C5U590-F1
#
_cell.length_a   1.000
_cell.length_b   1.000
_cell.length_c   1.000
_cell.angle_alpha   90.00
_cell.angle_beta   90.00
_cell.angle_gamma   90.00
#
_symmetry.space_group_name_H-M   'P 1'
#
loop_
_entity.id
_entity.type
_entity.pdbx_description
1 polymer ?
#
loop_
_entity_poly.entity_id
_entity_poly.type
_entity_poly.pdbx_seq_one_letter_code
_entity_poly.pdbx_strand_id
1 'polypeptide(L)'
;MEKNFAILIISDAIFVFLLLYFNFTILAQIPELRLISTIITFLSAFILVFPLVLYYYREYTRLRHIEEYFPIFLRDFVEAVRGGLTVPLAFKAVSKNDYKELTPYIKKIAARLEWGVPIDDALLSFGKEVRSKMISRIVASVVEAHKF
;
A
#
# COMPACT_ATOMS: atom_id res chain seq x y z
N MET A 1 -8.61 6.22 -6.61
CA MET A 1 -9.17 6.42 -5.26
C MET A 1 -10.33 5.44 -5.15
N GLU A 2 -10.32 4.53 -4.17
CA GLU A 2 -11.41 3.56 -4.03
C GLU A 2 -12.75 4.28 -3.88
N LYS A 3 -13.81 3.82 -4.56
CA LYS A 3 -15.15 4.44 -4.51
C LYS A 3 -15.63 4.60 -3.05
N ASN A 4 -15.30 3.63 -2.21
CA ASN A 4 -15.61 3.63 -0.78
C ASN A 4 -14.86 4.74 -0.01
N PHE A 5 -13.61 5.04 -0.40
CA PHE A 5 -12.82 6.10 0.23
C PHE A 5 -13.35 7.49 -0.14
N ALA A 6 -13.78 7.69 -1.39
CA ALA A 6 -14.42 8.95 -1.80
C ALA A 6 -15.73 9.19 -1.02
N ILE A 7 -16.53 8.14 -0.81
CA ILE A 7 -17.75 8.22 0.03
C ILE A 7 -17.40 8.59 1.47
N LEU A 8 -16.34 8.01 2.04
CA LEU A 8 -15.88 8.34 3.40
C LEU A 8 -15.47 9.81 3.55
N ILE A 9 -14.72 10.36 2.59
CA ILE A 9 -14.33 11.79 2.61
C ILE A 9 -15.58 12.69 2.56
N ILE A 10 -16.53 12.36 1.68
CA ILE A 10 -17.75 13.16 1.52
C ILE A 10 -18.59 13.11 2.81
N SER A 11 -18.73 11.93 3.42
CA SER A 11 -19.46 11.81 4.69
C SER A 11 -18.78 12.58 5.84
N ASP A 12 -17.45 12.53 5.91
CA ASP A 12 -16.67 13.25 6.92
C ASP A 12 -16.81 14.77 6.75
N ALA A 13 -16.71 15.25 5.52
CA ALA A 13 -16.89 16.67 5.20
C ALA A 13 -18.29 17.18 5.57
N ILE A 14 -19.35 16.41 5.27
CA ILE A 14 -20.73 16.74 5.66
C ILE A 14 -20.88 16.79 7.18
N PHE A 15 -20.29 15.81 7.88
CA PHE A 15 -20.33 15.76 9.33
C PHE A 15 -19.64 16.98 9.98
N VAL A 16 -18.44 17.31 9.52
CA VAL A 16 -17.69 18.50 9.97
C VAL A 16 -18.48 19.78 9.68
N PHE A 17 -19.11 19.89 8.51
CA PHE A 17 -19.93 21.04 8.15
C PHE A 17 -21.13 21.21 9.09
N LEU A 18 -21.86 20.13 9.38
CA LEU A 18 -22.99 20.15 10.32
C LEU A 18 -22.56 20.52 11.74
N LEU A 19 -21.42 19.96 12.18
CA LEU A 19 -20.84 20.25 13.49
C LEU A 19 -20.46 21.73 13.63
N LEU A 20 -19.82 22.31 12.60
CA LEU A 20 -19.47 23.73 12.57
C LEU A 20 -20.70 24.63 12.51
N TYR A 21 -21.71 24.25 11.71
CA TYR A 21 -22.97 24.98 11.61
C TYR A 21 -23.71 25.04 12.95
N PHE A 22 -23.79 23.91 13.65
CA PHE A 22 -24.37 23.82 14.99
C PHE A 22 -23.58 24.65 16.01
N ASN A 23 -22.24 24.58 15.95
CA ASN A 23 -21.37 25.36 16.81
C ASN A 23 -21.59 26.87 16.64
N PHE A 24 -21.65 27.34 15.40
CA PHE A 24 -21.82 28.76 15.07
C PHE A 24 -23.22 29.28 15.46
N THR A 25 -24.27 28.48 15.25
CA THR A 25 -25.65 28.92 15.49
C THR A 25 -26.03 28.94 16.97
N ILE A 26 -25.58 27.98 17.77
CA ILE A 26 -26.01 27.84 19.17
C ILE A 26 -24.88 28.17 20.14
N LEU A 27 -23.75 27.46 20.05
CA LEU A 27 -22.70 27.53 21.08
C LEU A 27 -21.93 28.86 21.06
N ALA A 28 -21.68 29.42 19.88
CA ALA A 28 -20.92 30.66 19.74
C ALA A 28 -21.68 31.90 20.23
N GLN A 29 -23.01 31.83 20.33
CA GLN A 29 -23.84 32.94 20.81
C GLN A 29 -23.90 33.04 22.33
N ILE A 30 -23.54 31.97 23.05
CA ILE A 30 -23.58 31.91 24.51
C ILE A 30 -22.18 32.26 25.07
N PRO A 31 -21.99 33.41 25.75
CA PRO A 31 -20.67 33.85 26.23
C PRO A 31 -20.00 32.84 27.16
N GLU A 32 -20.79 32.16 27.99
CA GLU A 32 -20.34 31.18 28.98
C GLU A 32 -19.74 29.91 28.34
N LEU A 33 -20.12 29.60 27.09
CA LEU A 33 -19.68 28.39 26.37
C LEU A 33 -18.59 28.67 25.33
N ARG A 34 -18.04 29.89 25.28
CA ARG A 34 -17.06 30.32 24.28
C ARG A 34 -15.80 29.44 24.21
N LEU A 35 -15.33 28.96 25.35
CA LEU A 35 -14.18 28.03 25.41
C LEU A 35 -14.51 26.70 24.74
N ILE A 36 -15.70 26.16 25.00
CA ILE A 36 -16.17 24.90 24.40
C ILE A 36 -16.35 25.09 22.89
N SER A 37 -16.92 26.21 22.46
CA SER A 37 -17.07 26.53 21.03
C SER A 37 -15.71 26.52 20.33
N THR A 38 -14.70 27.16 20.91
CA THR A 38 -13.33 27.24 20.38
C THR A 38 -12.70 25.85 20.23
N ILE A 39 -12.80 25.00 21.27
CA ILE A 39 -12.25 23.63 21.25
C ILE A 39 -12.90 22.80 20.14
N ILE A 40 -14.23 22.89 20.00
CA ILE A 40 -14.97 22.18 18.96
C ILE A 40 -14.52 22.62 17.55
N THR A 41 -14.32 23.92 17.34
CA THR A 41 -13.80 24.42 16.06
C THR A 41 -12.43 23.84 15.74
N PHE A 42 -11.49 23.84 16.69
CA PHE A 42 -10.18 23.22 16.49
C PHE A 42 -10.29 21.71 16.21
N LEU A 43 -11.09 20.99 16.98
CA LEU A 43 -11.28 19.55 16.80
C LEU A 43 -11.86 19.21 15.42
N SER A 44 -12.79 20.04 14.93
CA SER A 44 -13.40 19.85 13.61
C SER A 44 -12.36 19.93 12.48
N ALA A 45 -11.35 20.78 12.61
CA ALA A 45 -10.25 20.86 11.65
C ALA A 45 -9.39 19.60 11.66
N PHE A 46 -9.14 19.00 12.83
CA PHE A 46 -8.42 17.73 12.93
C PHE A 46 -9.21 16.56 12.31
N ILE A 47 -10.52 16.51 12.55
CA ILE A 47 -11.41 15.48 12.00
C ILE A 47 -11.35 15.50 10.47
N LEU A 48 -11.38 16.69 9.86
CA LEU A 48 -11.32 16.84 8.40
C LEU A 48 -10.02 16.30 7.76
N VAL A 49 -8.90 16.38 8.49
CA VAL A 49 -7.59 15.89 8.02
C VAL A 49 -7.41 14.39 8.28
N PHE A 50 -8.10 13.85 9.28
CA PHE A 50 -7.98 12.47 9.74
C PHE A 50 -8.14 11.40 8.64
N PRO A 51 -9.19 11.41 7.78
CA PRO A 51 -9.37 10.37 6.76
C PRO A 51 -8.23 10.36 5.73
N LEU A 52 -7.68 11.53 5.39
CA LEU A 52 -6.54 11.63 4.47
C LEU A 52 -5.30 10.98 5.07
N VAL A 53 -4.99 11.27 6.33
CA VAL A 53 -3.84 10.67 7.03
C VAL A 53 -3.98 9.16 7.09
N LEU A 54 -5.17 8.64 7.42
CA LEU A 54 -5.40 7.19 7.46
C LEU A 54 -5.17 6.51 6.10
N TYR A 55 -5.55 7.17 5.00
CA TYR A 55 -5.33 6.62 3.66
C TYR A 55 -3.85 6.51 3.31
N TYR A 56 -3.10 7.59 3.49
CA TYR A 56 -1.66 7.57 3.25
C TYR A 56 -0.94 6.59 4.18
N TYR A 57 -1.37 6.51 5.44
CA TYR A 57 -0.80 5.57 6.39
C TYR A 57 -1.01 4.11 5.99
N ARG A 58 -2.19 3.76 5.44
CA ARG A 58 -2.46 2.41 4.94
C ARG A 58 -1.57 2.04 3.76
N GLU A 59 -1.47 2.90 2.75
CA GLU A 59 -0.61 2.62 1.59
C GLU A 59 0.87 2.57 1.99
N TYR A 60 1.29 3.45 2.90
CA TYR A 60 2.65 3.44 3.46
C TYR A 60 2.96 2.12 4.19
N THR A 61 2.07 1.69 5.07
CA THR A 61 2.24 0.44 5.84
C THR A 61 2.29 -0.77 4.92
N ARG A 62 1.39 -0.83 3.93
CA ARG A 62 1.38 -1.88 2.90
C ARG A 62 2.71 -1.95 2.14
N LEU A 63 3.21 -0.81 1.66
CA LEU A 63 4.48 -0.74 0.93
C LEU A 63 5.64 -1.18 1.81
N ARG A 64 5.67 -0.72 3.05
CA ARG A 64 6.69 -1.08 4.03
C ARG A 64 6.72 -2.58 4.28
N HIS A 65 5.58 -3.22 4.50
CA HIS A 65 5.55 -4.67 4.69
C HIS A 65 6.04 -5.42 3.45
N ILE A 66 5.68 -4.99 2.25
CA ILE A 66 6.21 -5.57 1.01
C ILE A 66 7.76 -5.47 0.99
N GLU A 67 8.32 -4.33 1.33
CA GLU A 67 9.78 -4.12 1.40
C GLU A 67 10.44 -4.97 2.49
N GLU A 68 9.79 -5.17 3.63
CA GLU A 68 10.28 -6.01 4.73
C GLU A 68 10.31 -7.51 4.37
N TYR A 69 9.32 -8.00 3.63
CA TYR A 69 9.26 -9.40 3.20
C TYR A 69 10.04 -9.70 1.92
N PHE A 70 10.40 -8.68 1.14
CA PHE A 70 11.11 -8.87 -0.13
C PHE A 70 12.47 -9.58 0.02
N PRO A 71 13.35 -9.24 0.98
CA PRO A 71 14.59 -9.98 1.21
C PRO A 71 14.38 -11.43 1.63
N ILE A 72 13.31 -11.71 2.37
CA ILE A 72 12.95 -13.08 2.80
C ILE A 72 12.57 -13.90 1.59
N PHE A 73 11.69 -13.38 0.73
CA PHE A 73 11.35 -13.98 -0.56
C PHE A 73 12.61 -14.25 -1.41
N LEU A 74 13.50 -13.27 -1.54
CA LEU A 74 14.71 -13.44 -2.34
C LEU A 74 15.62 -14.55 -1.79
N ARG A 75 15.72 -14.67 -0.47
CA ARG A 75 16.49 -15.75 0.18
C ARG A 75 15.92 -17.11 -0.19
N ASP A 76 14.62 -17.32 0.03
CA ASP A 76 13.96 -18.60 -0.28
C ASP A 76 14.09 -18.95 -1.76
N PHE A 77 14.00 -17.95 -2.64
CA PHE A 77 14.17 -18.13 -4.08
C PHE A 77 15.59 -18.57 -4.43
N VAL A 78 16.60 -17.90 -3.86
CA VAL A 78 18.01 -18.27 -4.07
C VAL A 78 18.31 -19.65 -3.52
N GLU A 79 17.74 -20.02 -2.37
CA GLU A 79 17.87 -21.37 -1.79
C GLU A 79 17.24 -22.43 -2.70
N ALA A 80 16.06 -22.17 -3.25
CA ALA A 80 15.40 -23.04 -4.22
C ALA A 80 16.26 -23.26 -5.47
N VAL A 81 16.84 -22.20 -6.04
CA VAL A 81 17.74 -22.28 -7.20
C VAL A 81 19.02 -23.03 -6.85
N ARG A 82 19.64 -22.74 -5.69
CA ARG A 82 20.83 -23.46 -5.19
C ARG A 82 20.56 -24.94 -4.92
N GLY A 83 19.32 -25.30 -4.58
CA GLY A 83 18.84 -26.67 -4.46
C GLY A 83 18.67 -27.39 -5.81
N GLY A 84 18.95 -26.74 -6.94
CA GLY A 84 18.91 -27.33 -8.28
C GLY A 84 17.59 -27.11 -9.02
N LEU A 85 16.67 -26.30 -8.49
CA LEU A 85 15.45 -25.96 -9.22
C LEU A 85 15.76 -24.96 -10.35
N THR A 86 15.16 -25.18 -11.52
CA THR A 86 15.17 -24.18 -12.60
C THR A 86 14.42 -22.92 -12.14
N VAL A 87 14.74 -21.76 -12.73
CA VAL A 87 14.14 -20.49 -12.31
C VAL A 87 12.59 -20.51 -12.31
N PRO A 88 11.91 -21.02 -13.35
CA PRO A 88 10.44 -21.15 -13.31
C PRO A 88 9.94 -22.06 -12.18
N LEU A 89 10.62 -23.17 -11.91
CA LEU A 89 10.27 -24.09 -10.83
C LEU A 89 10.55 -23.50 -9.44
N ALA A 90 11.62 -22.71 -9.30
CA ALA A 90 11.93 -21.97 -8.08
C ALA A 90 10.84 -20.95 -7.77
N PHE A 91 10.40 -20.16 -8.75
CA PHE A 91 9.25 -19.25 -8.60
C PHE A 91 7.97 -19.99 -8.23
N LYS A 92 7.69 -21.14 -8.85
CA LYS A 92 6.56 -21.99 -8.50
C LYS A 92 6.65 -22.50 -7.06
N ALA A 93 7.83 -22.91 -6.61
CA ALA A 93 8.05 -23.38 -5.25
C ALA A 93 7.80 -22.27 -4.22
N VAL A 94 8.47 -21.13 -4.36
CA VAL A 94 8.34 -20.00 -3.40
C VAL A 94 6.97 -19.33 -3.44
N SER A 95 6.23 -19.42 -4.55
CA SER A 95 4.85 -18.90 -4.64
C SER A 95 3.87 -19.58 -3.67
N LYS A 96 4.25 -20.73 -3.10
CA LYS A 96 3.48 -21.46 -2.09
C LYS A 96 3.72 -20.93 -0.66
N ASN A 97 4.79 -20.16 -0.45
CA ASN A 97 5.12 -19.57 0.86
C ASN A 97 4.24 -18.33 1.13
N ASP A 98 4.18 -17.91 2.40
CA ASP A 98 3.47 -16.70 2.83
C ASP A 98 4.44 -15.53 3.07
N TYR A 99 4.41 -14.55 2.16
CA TYR A 99 5.11 -13.28 2.23
C TYR A 99 4.15 -12.09 2.48
N LYS A 100 3.00 -12.33 3.11
CA LYS A 100 1.98 -11.31 3.41
C LYS A 100 1.55 -10.53 2.17
N GLU A 101 1.64 -9.20 2.17
CA GLU A 101 1.21 -8.37 1.04
C GLU A 101 2.02 -8.61 -0.24
N LEU A 102 3.19 -9.26 -0.16
CA LEU A 102 4.03 -9.59 -1.31
C LEU A 102 3.57 -10.87 -2.04
N THR A 103 2.96 -11.82 -1.32
CA THR A 103 2.48 -13.11 -1.85
C THR A 103 1.72 -13.04 -3.18
N PRO A 104 0.69 -12.17 -3.36
CA PRO A 104 -0.07 -12.12 -4.61
C PRO A 104 0.81 -11.76 -5.82
N TYR A 105 1.85 -10.95 -5.62
CA TYR A 105 2.77 -10.56 -6.69
C TYR A 105 3.69 -11.71 -7.09
N ILE A 106 4.19 -12.50 -6.12
CA ILE A 106 5.03 -13.67 -6.39
C ILE A 106 4.24 -14.75 -7.13
N LYS A 107 3.00 -15.01 -6.70
CA LYS A 107 2.08 -15.91 -7.41
C LYS A 107 1.84 -15.48 -8.86
N LYS A 108 1.75 -14.17 -9.10
CA LYS A 108 1.58 -13.61 -10.45
C LYS A 108 2.82 -13.80 -11.32
N ILE A 109 4.03 -13.68 -10.76
CA ILE A 109 5.26 -14.01 -11.49
C ILE A 109 5.25 -15.49 -11.87
N ALA A 110 4.99 -16.38 -10.91
CA ALA A 110 4.96 -17.83 -11.17
C ALA A 110 3.96 -18.19 -12.28
N ALA A 111 2.74 -17.64 -12.22
CA ALA A 111 1.73 -17.86 -13.25
C ALA A 111 2.17 -17.35 -14.65
N ARG A 112 2.81 -16.17 -14.72
CA ARG A 112 3.35 -15.64 -15.99
C ARG A 112 4.42 -16.56 -16.58
N LEU A 113 5.34 -17.03 -15.74
CA LEU A 113 6.39 -17.96 -16.18
C LEU A 113 5.83 -19.31 -16.63
N GLU A 114 4.83 -19.84 -15.93
CA GLU A 114 4.12 -21.06 -16.34
C GLU A 114 3.42 -20.90 -17.70
N TRP A 115 3.00 -19.68 -18.04
CA TRP A 115 2.38 -19.33 -19.32
C TRP A 115 3.41 -18.99 -20.41
N GLY A 116 4.71 -19.18 -20.15
CA GLY A 116 5.78 -18.95 -21.12
C GLY A 116 6.15 -17.49 -21.33
N VAL A 117 5.72 -16.58 -20.45
CA VAL A 117 6.16 -15.17 -20.49
C VAL A 117 7.66 -15.11 -20.16
N PRO A 118 8.47 -14.35 -20.93
CA PRO A 118 9.88 -14.16 -20.63
C PRO A 118 10.10 -13.64 -19.19
N ILE A 119 11.17 -14.12 -18.55
CA ILE A 119 11.46 -13.76 -17.15
C ILE A 119 11.65 -12.26 -16.96
N ASP A 120 12.34 -11.61 -17.91
CA ASP A 120 12.58 -10.17 -17.89
C ASP A 120 11.27 -9.38 -17.84
N ASP A 121 10.29 -9.78 -18.65
CA ASP A 121 8.97 -9.14 -18.72
C ASP A 121 8.16 -9.40 -17.45
N ALA A 122 8.22 -10.61 -16.91
CA ALA A 122 7.54 -10.97 -15.67
C ALA A 122 8.10 -10.17 -14.48
N LEU A 123 9.42 -10.03 -14.40
CA LEU A 123 10.13 -9.27 -13.38
C LEU A 123 9.87 -7.76 -13.52
N LEU A 124 10.03 -7.17 -14.71
CA LEU A 124 9.76 -5.75 -14.94
C LEU A 124 8.30 -5.38 -14.61
N SER A 125 7.35 -6.26 -14.95
CA SER A 125 5.95 -6.08 -14.60
C SER A 125 5.74 -6.14 -13.08
N PHE A 126 6.39 -7.08 -12.39
CA PHE A 126 6.40 -7.14 -10.93
C PHE A 126 6.92 -5.84 -10.29
N GLY A 127 8.08 -5.35 -10.76
CA GLY A 127 8.68 -4.11 -10.26
C GLY A 127 7.77 -2.88 -10.43
N LYS A 128 6.98 -2.82 -11.51
CA LYS A 128 5.99 -1.75 -11.75
C LYS A 128 4.76 -1.87 -10.86
N GLU A 129 4.28 -3.10 -10.62
CA GLU A 129 3.03 -3.35 -9.90
C GLU A 129 3.14 -3.16 -8.39
N VAL A 130 4.30 -3.47 -7.80
CA VAL A 130 4.54 -3.36 -6.34
C VAL A 130 4.58 -1.91 -5.85
N ARG A 131 4.83 -0.93 -6.74
CA ARG A 131 4.92 0.51 -6.44
C ARG A 131 6.00 0.90 -5.41
N SER A 132 6.94 0.01 -5.09
CA SER A 132 8.14 0.34 -4.30
C SER A 132 9.28 0.73 -5.23
N LYS A 133 9.81 1.95 -5.07
CA LYS A 133 10.99 2.43 -5.83
C LYS A 133 12.22 1.57 -5.56
N MET A 134 12.38 1.05 -4.34
CA MET A 134 13.49 0.18 -3.96
C MET A 134 13.44 -1.13 -4.75
N ILE A 135 12.29 -1.81 -4.71
CA ILE A 135 12.10 -3.09 -5.39
C ILE A 135 12.21 -2.91 -6.91
N SER A 136 11.58 -1.88 -7.49
CA SER A 136 11.69 -1.63 -8.94
C SER A 136 13.14 -1.47 -9.40
N ARG A 137 13.99 -0.80 -8.61
CA ARG A 137 15.42 -0.62 -8.93
C ARG A 137 16.18 -1.94 -8.87
N ILE A 138 15.98 -2.73 -7.80
CA ILE A 138 16.63 -4.03 -7.65
C ILE A 138 16.27 -4.93 -8.83
N VAL A 139 14.97 -4.99 -9.15
CA VAL A 139 14.46 -5.79 -10.27
C VAL A 139 15.06 -5.35 -11.60
N ALA A 140 15.13 -4.05 -11.86
CA ALA A 140 15.75 -3.53 -13.09
C ALA A 140 17.23 -3.95 -13.18
N SER A 141 17.99 -3.86 -12.09
CA SER A 141 19.39 -4.30 -12.06
C SER A 141 19.54 -5.80 -12.33
N VAL A 142 18.64 -6.64 -11.80
CA VAL A 142 18.65 -8.09 -12.04
C VAL A 142 18.35 -8.41 -13.51
N VAL A 143 17.34 -7.77 -14.09
CA VAL A 143 16.98 -7.96 -15.50
C VAL A 143 18.11 -7.51 -16.42
N GLU A 144 18.76 -6.39 -16.11
CA GLU A 144 19.90 -5.92 -16.88
C GLU A 144 21.07 -6.90 -16.80
N ALA A 145 21.35 -7.45 -15.62
CA ALA A 145 22.40 -8.46 -15.44
C ALA A 145 22.11 -9.79 -16.15
N HIS A 146 20.84 -10.16 -16.34
CA HIS A 146 20.44 -11.38 -17.06
C HIS A 146 20.58 -11.27 -18.58
N LYS A 147 20.55 -10.05 -19.13
CA LYS A 147 20.74 -9.80 -20.56
C LYS A 147 22.20 -9.89 -21.02
N PHE A 148 23.14 -9.81 -20.08
CA PHE A 148 24.56 -10.01 -20.31
C PHE A 148 24.95 -11.48 -20.16
#